data_AF-A0A1Y2TSE4-F1
#
_entry.id   AF-A0A1Y2TSE4-F1
#
_cell.length_a   1.000
_cell.length_b   1.000
_cell.length_c   1.000
_cell.angle_alpha   90.00
_cell.angle_beta   90.00
_cell.angle_gamma   90.00
#
_symmetry.space_group_name_H-M   'P 1'
#
loop_
_entity.id
_entity.type
_entity.pdbx_description
1 polymer ?
#
loop_
_entity_poly.entity_id
_entity_poly.type
_entity_poly.pdbx_seq_one_letter_code
_entity_poly.pdbx_strand_id
1 'polypeptide(L)'
;MPSFKDSLPPDLFDQTTLISLASTVAILATAYLLSLQALDRNTPGSHRFLFIWHAFDALIHFILEGSFLYHCFFSWIPLSSVSNPHALAPTPYNYLGYTNRAYGPQAGGNNPFAQLWMVYAKADRRWAGADLAVISLELLTVFVAGPLACYICYGIAKKDPRTNILMIVIATMELYGGFITFCPEWLTANHNLDASNFMYKWVYLVFFNMLWVFIPLYAIWVAVKDINDAFTVRDTVKAASKKK
;
A
#
# COMPACT_ATOMS: atom_id res chain seq x y z
N MET A 1 -7.78 11.89 -37.69
CA MET A 1 -7.11 12.41 -36.48
C MET A 1 -6.75 11.21 -35.64
N PRO A 2 -5.49 11.06 -35.19
CA PRO A 2 -5.16 10.03 -34.20
C PRO A 2 -6.06 10.22 -32.99
N SER A 3 -6.64 9.13 -32.52
CA SER A 3 -7.42 9.10 -31.28
C SER A 3 -6.49 9.50 -30.13
N PHE A 4 -7.03 10.12 -29.06
CA PHE A 4 -6.27 10.30 -27.82
C PHE A 4 -5.63 8.98 -27.35
N LYS A 5 -6.28 7.84 -27.63
CA LYS A 5 -5.72 6.50 -27.36
C LYS A 5 -4.40 6.22 -28.09
N ASP A 6 -4.20 6.76 -29.29
CA ASP A 6 -2.99 6.58 -30.10
C ASP A 6 -1.82 7.43 -29.58
N SER A 7 -2.09 8.39 -28.69
CA SER A 7 -1.08 9.20 -27.99
C SER A 7 -0.61 8.60 -26.66
N LEU A 8 -1.26 7.52 -26.20
CA LEU A 8 -0.94 6.88 -24.93
C LEU A 8 0.13 5.79 -25.13
N PRO A 9 1.01 5.56 -24.15
CA PRO A 9 2.05 4.55 -24.26
C PRO A 9 1.46 3.14 -24.48
N PRO A 10 2.12 2.26 -25.27
CA PRO A 10 1.64 0.89 -25.53
C PRO A 10 1.37 0.09 -24.26
N ASP A 11 2.19 0.29 -23.21
CA ASP A 11 2.06 -0.37 -21.91
C ASP A 11 0.73 -0.08 -21.19
N LEU A 12 0.05 1.02 -21.54
CA LEU A 12 -1.23 1.41 -20.94
C LEU A 12 -2.38 0.48 -21.34
N PHE A 13 -2.25 -0.21 -22.47
CA PHE A 13 -3.22 -1.17 -22.99
C PHE A 13 -2.71 -2.62 -22.97
N ASP A 14 -1.55 -2.87 -22.32
CA ASP A 14 -1.09 -4.24 -22.10
C ASP A 14 -2.11 -5.01 -21.24
N GLN A 15 -2.34 -6.27 -21.59
CA GLN A 15 -3.33 -7.11 -20.92
C GLN A 15 -3.04 -7.22 -19.42
N THR A 16 -1.77 -7.34 -19.04
CA THR A 16 -1.36 -7.48 -17.64
C THR A 16 -1.61 -6.18 -16.89
N THR A 17 -1.28 -5.03 -17.50
CA THR A 17 -1.59 -3.70 -16.94
C THR A 17 -3.09 -3.53 -16.68
N LEU A 18 -3.93 -3.90 -17.65
CA LEU A 18 -5.38 -3.77 -17.51
C LEU A 18 -5.94 -4.69 -16.42
N ILE A 19 -5.44 -5.92 -16.32
CA ILE A 19 -5.81 -6.86 -15.26
C ILE A 19 -5.38 -6.32 -13.89
N SER A 20 -4.16 -5.79 -13.78
CA SER A 20 -3.66 -5.19 -12.53
C SER A 20 -4.53 -4.02 -12.09
N LEU A 21 -4.85 -3.07 -12.98
CA LEU A 21 -5.73 -1.95 -12.66
C LEU A 21 -7.15 -2.39 -12.30
N ALA A 22 -7.70 -3.36 -13.03
CA ALA A 22 -9.01 -3.94 -12.73
C ALA A 22 -9.02 -4.63 -11.35
N SER A 23 -7.93 -5.29 -10.96
CA SER A 23 -7.78 -5.90 -9.64
C SER A 23 -7.81 -4.86 -8.53
N THR A 24 -7.13 -3.72 -8.68
CA THR A 24 -7.18 -2.61 -7.72
C THR A 24 -8.59 -2.04 -7.57
N VAL A 25 -9.31 -1.88 -8.70
CA VAL A 25 -10.71 -1.44 -8.67
C VAL A 25 -11.60 -2.46 -7.98
N ALA A 26 -11.38 -3.76 -8.20
CA ALA A 26 -12.13 -4.82 -7.52
C ALA A 26 -11.88 -4.83 -6.01
N ILE A 27 -10.65 -4.57 -5.56
CA ILE A 27 -10.32 -4.42 -4.13
C ILE A 27 -11.07 -3.22 -3.53
N LEU A 28 -11.06 -2.06 -4.21
CA LEU A 28 -11.80 -0.87 -3.75
C LEU A 28 -13.32 -1.11 -3.72
N ALA A 29 -13.87 -1.77 -4.75
CA ALA A 29 -15.27 -2.14 -4.78
C ALA A 29 -15.64 -3.07 -3.61
N THR A 30 -14.76 -4.03 -3.28
CA THR A 30 -14.94 -4.92 -2.13
C THR A 30 -14.96 -4.13 -0.82
N ALA A 31 -14.01 -3.22 -0.62
CA ALA A 31 -13.97 -2.34 0.55
C ALA A 31 -15.24 -1.46 0.68
N TYR A 32 -15.74 -0.94 -0.46
CA TYR A 32 -16.98 -0.20 -0.49
C TYR A 32 -18.20 -1.06 -0.09
N LEU A 33 -18.33 -2.26 -0.66
CA LEU A 33 -19.40 -3.20 -0.34
C LEU A 33 -19.37 -3.61 1.14
N LEU A 34 -18.18 -3.87 1.70
CA LEU A 34 -18.00 -4.13 3.13
C LEU A 34 -18.52 -2.96 3.97
N SER A 35 -18.31 -1.71 3.55
CA SER A 35 -18.84 -0.54 4.26
C SER A 35 -20.37 -0.49 4.24
N LEU A 36 -21.01 -0.90 3.15
CA LEU A 36 -22.47 -0.94 3.06
C LEU A 36 -23.07 -2.02 3.96
N GLN A 37 -22.35 -3.13 4.12
CA GLN A 37 -22.77 -4.24 4.97
C GLN A 37 -22.51 -3.98 6.46
N ALA A 38 -21.34 -3.42 6.81
CA ALA A 38 -20.88 -3.33 8.19
C ALA A 38 -21.32 -2.05 8.92
N LEU A 39 -21.67 -0.97 8.21
CA LEU A 39 -21.93 0.33 8.82
C LEU A 39 -23.38 0.78 8.68
N ASP A 40 -23.93 1.32 9.77
CA ASP A 40 -25.23 1.99 9.78
C ASP A 40 -25.35 3.09 8.72
N ARG A 41 -26.54 3.26 8.14
CA ARG A 41 -26.81 4.33 7.16
C ARG A 41 -26.51 5.74 7.70
N ASN A 42 -26.59 5.91 9.02
CA ASN A 42 -26.35 7.18 9.71
C ASN A 42 -24.89 7.38 10.13
N THR A 43 -23.98 6.46 9.82
CA THR A 43 -22.55 6.63 10.11
C THR A 43 -22.02 7.89 9.42
N PRO A 44 -21.32 8.79 10.15
CA PRO A 44 -20.77 10.01 9.57
C PRO A 44 -19.93 9.73 8.31
N GLY A 45 -20.04 10.60 7.31
CA GLY A 45 -19.35 10.44 6.02
C GLY A 45 -17.83 10.25 6.16
N SER A 46 -17.19 10.97 7.10
CA SER A 46 -15.77 10.82 7.40
C SER A 46 -15.42 9.40 7.87
N HIS A 47 -16.22 8.84 8.78
CA HIS A 47 -15.99 7.50 9.32
C HIS A 47 -16.27 6.41 8.28
N ARG A 48 -17.28 6.60 7.42
CA ARG A 48 -17.55 5.68 6.31
C ARG A 48 -16.40 5.70 5.30
N PHE A 49 -15.91 6.88 4.95
CA PHE A 49 -14.74 7.02 4.08
C PHE A 49 -13.51 6.34 4.69
N LEU A 50 -13.21 6.60 5.96
CA LEU A 50 -12.08 5.99 6.65
C LEU A 50 -12.25 4.47 6.79
N PHE A 51 -13.45 3.96 7.03
CA PHE A 51 -13.68 2.52 6.98
C PHE A 51 -13.33 1.94 5.61
N ILE A 52 -13.79 2.56 4.53
CA ILE A 52 -13.49 2.10 3.16
C ILE A 52 -11.99 2.13 2.91
N TRP A 53 -11.29 3.20 3.33
CA TRP A 53 -9.85 3.31 3.23
C TRP A 53 -9.15 2.15 3.96
N HIS A 54 -9.41 1.95 5.24
CA HIS A 54 -8.73 0.91 6.02
C HIS A 54 -9.12 -0.51 5.56
N ALA A 55 -10.33 -0.71 5.03
CA ALA A 55 -10.71 -1.99 4.43
C ALA A 55 -9.97 -2.23 3.11
N PHE A 56 -9.80 -1.20 2.29
CA PHE A 56 -9.00 -1.24 1.07
C PHE A 56 -7.53 -1.50 1.38
N ASP A 57 -6.97 -0.75 2.32
CA ASP A 57 -5.59 -0.84 2.81
C ASP A 57 -5.28 -2.25 3.34
N ALA A 58 -6.15 -2.81 4.21
CA ALA A 58 -6.01 -4.19 4.68
C ALA A 58 -5.98 -5.22 3.53
N LEU A 59 -6.83 -5.05 2.52
CA LEU A 59 -6.87 -5.95 1.37
C LEU A 59 -5.63 -5.80 0.48
N ILE A 60 -5.10 -4.58 0.31
CA ILE A 60 -3.85 -4.34 -0.41
C ILE A 60 -2.70 -5.04 0.31
N HIS A 61 -2.58 -4.85 1.62
CA HIS A 61 -1.55 -5.50 2.44
C HIS A 61 -1.64 -7.02 2.34
N PHE A 62 -2.81 -7.63 2.53
CA PHE A 62 -2.91 -9.09 2.53
C PHE A 62 -2.79 -9.72 1.14
N ILE A 63 -3.36 -9.10 0.10
CA ILE A 63 -3.44 -9.71 -1.23
C ILE A 63 -2.21 -9.33 -2.05
N LEU A 64 -1.96 -8.03 -2.21
CA LEU A 64 -0.87 -7.58 -3.07
C LEU A 64 0.46 -7.73 -2.35
N GLU A 65 0.68 -7.04 -1.24
CA GLU A 65 1.97 -7.03 -0.55
C GLU A 65 2.31 -8.40 0.04
N GLY A 66 1.31 -9.13 0.55
CA GLY A 66 1.45 -10.51 0.96
C GLY A 66 1.93 -11.43 -0.18
N SER A 67 1.44 -11.22 -1.41
CA SER A 67 1.93 -11.96 -2.58
C SER A 67 3.35 -11.56 -2.99
N PHE A 68 3.73 -10.28 -2.84
CA PHE A 68 5.11 -9.84 -3.04
C PHE A 68 6.05 -10.56 -2.08
N LEU A 69 5.75 -10.51 -0.78
CA LEU A 69 6.53 -11.21 0.25
C LEU A 69 6.62 -12.71 -0.06
N TYR A 70 5.52 -13.36 -0.44
CA TYR A 70 5.54 -14.76 -0.83
C TYR A 70 6.58 -15.02 -1.94
N HIS A 71 6.61 -14.18 -2.98
CA HIS A 71 7.59 -14.33 -4.05
C HIS A 71 9.03 -14.01 -3.59
N CYS A 72 9.23 -13.04 -2.70
CA CYS A 72 10.55 -12.76 -2.13
C CYS A 72 11.11 -13.93 -1.32
N PHE A 73 10.28 -14.68 -0.59
CA PHE A 73 10.74 -15.80 0.24
C PHE A 73 10.77 -17.15 -0.49
N PHE A 74 9.86 -17.39 -1.43
CA PHE A 74 9.62 -18.73 -1.97
C PHE A 74 9.87 -18.88 -3.47
N SER A 75 9.94 -17.79 -4.24
CA SER A 75 10.22 -17.86 -5.68
C SER A 75 11.68 -17.52 -5.96
N TRP A 76 12.39 -18.46 -6.57
CA TRP A 76 13.80 -18.28 -6.91
C TRP A 76 14.20 -19.02 -8.19
N ILE A 77 15.25 -18.51 -8.85
CA ILE A 77 15.89 -19.12 -10.02
C ILE A 77 17.40 -19.23 -9.80
N PRO A 78 18.07 -20.32 -10.22
CA PRO A 78 19.53 -20.42 -10.18
C PRO A 78 20.19 -19.31 -11.01
N LEU A 79 21.25 -18.67 -10.50
CA LEU A 79 22.00 -17.69 -11.30
C LEU A 79 22.65 -18.34 -12.53
N SER A 80 23.00 -19.62 -12.44
CA SER A 80 23.56 -20.39 -13.55
C SER A 80 22.60 -20.63 -14.70
N SER A 81 21.28 -20.51 -14.49
CA SER A 81 20.28 -20.64 -15.55
C SER A 81 19.97 -19.33 -16.26
N VAL A 82 20.56 -18.21 -15.82
CA VAL A 82 20.32 -16.88 -16.38
C VAL A 82 21.54 -16.47 -17.22
N SER A 83 21.29 -16.15 -18.48
CA SER A 83 22.34 -15.75 -19.43
C SER A 83 23.05 -14.44 -19.04
N ASN A 84 22.32 -13.48 -18.47
CA ASN A 84 22.88 -12.25 -17.93
C ASN A 84 22.35 -11.97 -16.51
N PRO A 85 23.00 -12.51 -15.45
CA PRO A 85 22.58 -12.29 -14.07
C PRO A 85 22.54 -10.82 -13.64
N HIS A 86 23.34 -9.95 -14.26
CA HIS A 86 23.36 -8.51 -13.94
C HIS A 86 22.08 -7.78 -14.35
N ALA A 87 21.28 -8.35 -15.26
CA ALA A 87 20.00 -7.78 -15.66
C ALA A 87 18.88 -8.06 -14.64
N LEU A 88 19.07 -8.99 -13.70
CA LEU A 88 18.07 -9.36 -12.70
C LEU A 88 17.92 -8.27 -11.64
N ALA A 89 16.70 -8.05 -11.17
CA ALA A 89 16.40 -7.16 -10.06
C ALA A 89 17.15 -7.57 -8.78
N PRO A 90 17.36 -6.64 -7.84
CA PRO A 90 18.26 -6.83 -6.70
C PRO A 90 17.94 -8.11 -5.93
N THR A 91 18.96 -8.95 -5.71
CA THR A 91 18.94 -9.99 -4.67
C THR A 91 20.20 -9.79 -3.83
N PRO A 92 20.07 -9.43 -2.55
CA PRO A 92 21.21 -9.19 -1.68
C PRO A 92 22.13 -10.42 -1.59
N TYR A 93 23.42 -10.17 -1.44
CA TYR A 93 24.38 -11.24 -1.16
C TYR A 93 23.97 -11.99 0.12
N ASN A 94 24.00 -13.32 0.08
CA ASN A 94 23.64 -14.19 1.19
C ASN A 94 22.18 -14.05 1.67
N TYR A 95 21.27 -13.58 0.82
CA TYR A 95 19.85 -13.53 1.13
C TYR A 95 19.32 -14.95 1.42
N LEU A 96 18.75 -15.13 2.63
CA LEU A 96 18.30 -16.41 3.18
C LEU A 96 19.38 -17.52 3.21
N GLY A 97 20.66 -17.15 3.26
CA GLY A 97 21.77 -18.11 3.30
C GLY A 97 22.21 -18.66 1.94
N TYR A 98 21.74 -18.07 0.84
CA TYR A 98 22.08 -18.51 -0.51
C TYR A 98 22.79 -17.42 -1.31
N THR A 99 23.76 -17.82 -2.13
CA THR A 99 24.56 -16.91 -2.99
C THR A 99 24.43 -17.24 -4.48
N ASN A 100 23.77 -18.34 -4.83
CA ASN A 100 23.72 -18.90 -6.19
C ASN A 100 22.35 -18.78 -6.87
N ARG A 101 21.46 -17.94 -6.34
CA ARG A 101 20.09 -17.78 -6.85
C ARG A 101 19.60 -16.35 -6.72
N ALA A 102 18.66 -15.97 -7.58
CA ALA A 102 17.91 -14.72 -7.49
C ALA A 102 16.49 -15.00 -6.99
N TYR A 103 15.93 -14.08 -6.22
CA TYR A 103 14.61 -14.18 -5.61
C TYR A 103 13.65 -13.10 -6.14
N GLY A 104 12.38 -13.20 -5.73
CA GLY A 104 11.35 -12.19 -5.97
C GLY A 104 10.40 -12.54 -7.11
N PRO A 105 9.45 -11.64 -7.43
CA PRO A 105 8.50 -11.83 -8.51
C PRO A 105 9.12 -12.18 -9.87
N GLN A 106 10.35 -11.73 -10.16
CA GLN A 106 11.08 -12.12 -11.37
C GLN A 106 11.32 -13.63 -11.53
N ALA A 107 11.27 -14.37 -10.41
CA ALA A 107 11.39 -15.82 -10.39
C ALA A 107 10.04 -16.55 -10.31
N GLY A 108 8.92 -15.82 -10.35
CA GLY A 108 7.57 -16.37 -10.19
C GLY A 108 6.94 -16.96 -11.45
N GLY A 109 7.63 -16.90 -12.60
CA GLY A 109 7.16 -17.46 -13.87
C GLY A 109 5.79 -16.93 -14.29
N ASN A 110 4.87 -17.82 -14.68
CA ASN A 110 3.52 -17.45 -15.13
C ASN A 110 2.52 -17.21 -13.98
N ASN A 111 2.98 -17.11 -12.72
CA ASN A 111 2.08 -16.82 -11.60
C ASN A 111 1.45 -15.41 -11.78
N PRO A 112 0.11 -15.25 -11.68
CA PRO A 112 -0.55 -13.96 -11.90
C PRO A 112 -0.06 -12.84 -10.97
N PHE A 113 0.20 -13.14 -9.69
CA PHE A 113 0.70 -12.14 -8.74
C PHE A 113 2.15 -11.76 -9.02
N ALA A 114 2.98 -12.71 -9.43
CA ALA A 114 4.33 -12.41 -9.90
C ALA A 114 4.29 -11.47 -11.11
N GLN A 115 3.43 -11.75 -12.09
CA GLN A 115 3.27 -10.91 -13.28
C GLN A 115 2.75 -9.51 -12.93
N LEU A 116 1.82 -9.39 -11.99
CA LEU A 116 1.33 -8.11 -11.49
C LEU A 116 2.48 -7.28 -10.89
N TRP A 117 3.31 -7.89 -10.04
CA TRP A 117 4.48 -7.21 -9.48
C TRP A 117 5.53 -6.88 -10.51
N MET A 118 5.71 -7.71 -11.54
CA MET A 118 6.59 -7.40 -12.67
C MET A 118 6.10 -6.20 -13.49
N VAL A 119 4.77 -5.94 -13.56
CA VAL A 119 4.24 -4.71 -14.15
C VAL A 119 4.61 -3.50 -13.32
N TYR A 120 4.43 -3.55 -12.00
CA TYR A 120 4.83 -2.46 -11.12
C TYR A 120 6.35 -2.25 -11.13
N ALA A 121 7.12 -3.33 -11.26
CA ALA A 121 8.57 -3.29 -11.33
C ALA A 121 9.14 -2.59 -12.57
N LYS A 122 8.31 -2.33 -13.59
CA LYS A 122 8.68 -1.44 -14.69
C LYS A 122 8.88 0.01 -14.20
N ALA A 123 8.15 0.44 -13.17
CA ALA A 123 8.28 1.76 -12.57
C ALA A 123 9.29 1.78 -11.40
N ASP A 124 9.36 0.70 -10.61
CA ASP A 124 10.34 0.56 -9.53
C ASP A 124 10.93 -0.86 -9.51
N ARG A 125 12.15 -0.99 -10.03
CA ARG A 125 12.83 -2.27 -10.24
C ARG A 125 12.99 -3.11 -8.97
N ARG A 126 12.98 -2.51 -7.78
CA ARG A 126 13.13 -3.22 -6.50
C ARG A 126 12.01 -4.23 -6.27
N TRP A 127 10.82 -3.96 -6.80
CA TRP A 127 9.63 -4.82 -6.67
C TRP A 127 9.67 -6.09 -7.52
N ALA A 128 10.62 -6.22 -8.45
CA ALA A 128 10.87 -7.48 -9.14
C ALA A 128 11.78 -8.43 -8.34
N GLY A 129 12.57 -7.90 -7.40
CA GLY A 129 13.61 -8.61 -6.67
C GLY A 129 13.29 -8.83 -5.20
N ALA A 130 14.35 -8.96 -4.39
CA ALA A 130 14.29 -9.11 -2.95
C ALA A 130 15.05 -7.96 -2.25
N ASP A 131 14.64 -6.72 -2.50
CA ASP A 131 15.21 -5.55 -1.84
C ASP A 131 14.96 -5.57 -0.33
N LEU A 132 16.01 -5.43 0.49
CA LEU A 132 15.90 -5.57 1.94
C LEU A 132 15.07 -4.47 2.59
N ALA A 133 15.14 -3.24 2.07
CA ALA A 133 14.40 -2.13 2.66
C ALA A 133 12.90 -2.29 2.37
N VAL A 134 12.56 -2.63 1.12
CA VAL A 134 11.17 -2.92 0.72
C VAL A 134 10.64 -4.14 1.51
N ILE A 135 11.34 -5.28 1.52
CA ILE A 135 10.88 -6.46 2.27
C ILE A 135 10.68 -6.17 3.76
N SER A 136 11.61 -5.42 4.39
CA SER A 136 11.50 -5.09 5.81
C SER A 136 10.28 -4.22 6.11
N LEU A 137 9.97 -3.28 5.21
CA LEU A 137 8.75 -2.48 5.28
C LEU A 137 7.51 -3.36 5.09
N GLU A 138 7.48 -4.17 4.04
CA GLU A 138 6.32 -4.98 3.68
C GLU A 138 6.00 -6.05 4.74
N LEU A 139 7.01 -6.56 5.46
CA LEU A 139 6.75 -7.42 6.63
C LEU A 139 5.90 -6.70 7.69
N LEU A 140 6.16 -5.41 7.94
CA LEU A 140 5.37 -4.64 8.89
C LEU A 140 3.99 -4.28 8.33
N THR A 141 3.88 -3.94 7.05
CA THR A 141 2.57 -3.62 6.46
C THR A 141 1.66 -4.86 6.47
N VAL A 142 2.17 -6.03 6.07
CA VAL A 142 1.39 -7.27 6.02
C VAL A 142 1.04 -7.81 7.40
N PHE A 143 2.00 -7.87 8.33
CA PHE A 143 1.79 -8.52 9.64
C PHE A 143 1.34 -7.57 10.75
N VAL A 144 1.42 -6.26 10.55
CA VAL A 144 1.02 -5.26 11.56
C VAL A 144 -0.03 -4.29 11.01
N ALA A 145 0.25 -3.60 9.90
CA ALA A 145 -0.69 -2.60 9.38
C ALA A 145 -2.01 -3.23 8.91
N GLY A 146 -1.96 -4.31 8.11
CA GLY A 146 -3.16 -5.03 7.64
C GLY A 146 -4.09 -5.47 8.77
N PRO A 147 -3.60 -6.19 9.80
CA PRO A 147 -4.42 -6.56 10.96
C PRO A 147 -4.96 -5.35 11.73
N LEU A 148 -4.15 -4.28 11.91
CA LEU A 148 -4.60 -3.04 12.55
C LEU A 148 -5.69 -2.34 11.74
N ALA A 149 -5.58 -2.31 10.41
CA ALA A 149 -6.57 -1.75 9.51
C ALA A 149 -7.91 -2.50 9.59
N CYS A 150 -7.89 -3.83 9.67
CA CYS A 150 -9.08 -4.63 9.98
C CYS A 150 -9.67 -4.29 11.36
N TYR A 151 -8.82 -4.13 12.37
CA TYR A 151 -9.28 -3.79 13.72
C TYR A 151 -9.86 -2.37 13.81
N ILE A 152 -9.33 -1.42 13.03
CA ILE A 152 -9.91 -0.09 12.85
C ILE A 152 -11.29 -0.19 12.20
N CYS A 153 -11.45 -1.00 11.14
CA CYS A 153 -12.76 -1.22 10.52
C CYS A 153 -13.77 -1.76 11.54
N TYR A 154 -13.37 -2.74 12.35
CA TYR A 154 -14.19 -3.26 13.44
C TYR A 154 -14.54 -2.18 14.47
N GLY A 155 -13.57 -1.38 14.89
CA GLY A 155 -13.76 -0.29 15.84
C GLY A 155 -14.72 0.80 15.34
N ILE A 156 -14.61 1.20 14.07
CA ILE A 156 -15.55 2.12 13.41
C ILE A 156 -16.96 1.52 13.40
N ALA A 157 -17.11 0.25 13.02
CA ALA A 157 -18.41 -0.42 13.01
C ALA A 157 -19.04 -0.53 14.41
N LYS A 158 -18.23 -0.66 15.45
CA LYS A 158 -18.66 -0.67 16.85
C LYS A 158 -18.78 0.71 17.49
N LYS A 159 -18.45 1.78 16.76
CA LYS A 159 -18.43 3.16 17.27
C LYS A 159 -17.52 3.29 18.50
N ASP A 160 -16.41 2.54 18.53
CA ASP A 160 -15.43 2.59 19.63
C ASP A 160 -14.55 3.84 19.48
N PRO A 161 -14.60 4.82 20.41
CA PRO A 161 -13.78 6.04 20.33
C PRO A 161 -12.27 5.78 20.41
N ARG A 162 -11.84 4.60 20.92
CA ARG A 162 -10.42 4.22 20.98
C ARG A 162 -9.81 4.02 19.59
N THR A 163 -10.67 3.79 18.59
CA THR A 163 -10.27 3.63 17.18
C THR A 163 -9.47 4.84 16.67
N ASN A 164 -9.74 6.05 17.18
CA ASN A 164 -9.00 7.26 16.83
C ASN A 164 -7.48 7.13 17.10
N ILE A 165 -7.09 6.46 18.17
CA ILE A 165 -5.68 6.23 18.49
C ILE A 165 -5.04 5.34 17.42
N LEU A 166 -5.73 4.29 17.01
CA LEU A 166 -5.22 3.33 16.04
C LEU A 166 -5.15 3.92 14.63
N MET A 167 -6.12 4.76 14.26
CA MET A 167 -6.05 5.53 13.01
C MET A 167 -4.82 6.43 12.96
N ILE A 168 -4.44 7.07 14.08
CA ILE A 168 -3.21 7.88 14.14
C ILE A 168 -1.96 7.00 14.03
N VAL A 169 -1.95 5.84 14.71
CA VAL A 169 -0.82 4.89 14.67
C VAL A 169 -0.59 4.39 13.25
N ILE A 170 -1.62 3.86 12.58
CA ILE A 170 -1.48 3.32 11.23
C ILE A 170 -1.11 4.43 10.23
N ALA A 171 -1.73 5.62 10.33
CA ALA A 171 -1.39 6.75 9.48
C ALA A 171 0.06 7.18 9.62
N THR A 172 0.62 7.11 10.84
CA THR A 172 2.03 7.39 11.07
C THR A 172 2.92 6.32 10.42
N MET A 173 2.53 5.05 10.51
CA MET A 173 3.24 3.94 9.86
C MET A 173 3.22 4.08 8.34
N GLU A 174 2.08 4.40 7.74
CA GLU A 174 1.92 4.61 6.29
C GLU A 174 2.81 5.75 5.79
N LEU A 175 2.79 6.91 6.47
CA LEU A 175 3.62 8.06 6.11
C LEU A 175 5.12 7.75 6.24
N TYR A 176 5.51 7.06 7.32
CA TYR A 176 6.89 6.64 7.53
C TYR A 176 7.33 5.60 6.49
N GLY A 177 6.47 4.63 6.17
CA GLY A 177 6.72 3.60 5.16
C GLY A 177 6.90 4.19 3.76
N GLY A 178 6.06 5.14 3.37
CA GLY A 178 6.22 5.90 2.13
C GLY A 178 7.56 6.63 2.09
N PHE A 179 7.96 7.27 3.20
CA PHE A 179 9.27 7.91 3.28
C PHE A 179 10.44 6.92 3.12
N ILE A 180 10.40 5.77 3.81
CA ILE A 180 11.43 4.73 3.70
C ILE A 180 11.48 4.09 2.32
N THR A 181 10.36 4.06 1.58
CA THR A 181 10.33 3.55 0.20
C THR A 181 11.08 4.48 -0.76
N PHE A 182 10.89 5.80 -0.65
CA PHE A 182 11.43 6.75 -1.63
C PHE A 182 12.74 7.43 -1.22
N CYS A 183 12.99 7.59 0.08
CA CYS A 183 14.22 8.22 0.56
C CYS A 183 15.50 7.53 0.05
N PRO A 184 15.61 6.18 0.05
CA PRO A 184 16.77 5.49 -0.53
C PRO A 184 16.97 5.84 -2.01
N GLU A 185 15.89 5.97 -2.79
CA GLU A 185 15.98 6.33 -4.20
C GLU A 185 16.45 7.77 -4.41
N TRP A 186 16.00 8.71 -3.59
CA TRP A 186 16.52 10.08 -3.65
C TRP A 186 18.02 10.14 -3.37
N LEU A 187 18.52 9.29 -2.47
CA LEU A 187 19.94 9.17 -2.14
C LEU A 187 20.75 8.46 -3.23
N THR A 188 20.13 7.60 -4.04
CA THR A 188 20.79 6.88 -5.15
C THR A 188 20.49 7.49 -6.52
N ALA A 189 19.99 8.73 -6.56
CA ALA A 189 19.61 9.43 -7.79
C ALA A 189 18.56 8.67 -8.64
N ASN A 190 17.59 8.06 -7.96
CA ASN A 190 16.47 7.30 -8.51
C ASN A 190 16.91 6.11 -9.37
N HIS A 191 17.98 5.43 -8.96
CA HIS A 191 18.59 4.35 -9.75
C HIS A 191 17.62 3.24 -10.14
N ASN A 192 16.63 2.91 -9.29
CA ASN A 192 15.65 1.87 -9.55
C ASN A 192 14.34 2.40 -10.12
N LEU A 193 14.09 3.72 -10.08
CA LEU A 193 12.83 4.30 -10.52
C LEU A 193 12.89 4.71 -12.00
N ASP A 194 11.92 4.25 -12.77
CA ASP A 194 11.74 4.72 -14.15
C ASP A 194 10.66 5.79 -14.21
N ALA A 195 11.11 7.03 -14.45
CA ALA A 195 10.24 8.19 -14.64
C ALA A 195 10.14 8.66 -16.10
N SER A 196 10.64 7.88 -17.06
CA SER A 196 10.65 8.21 -18.49
C SER A 196 9.28 8.08 -19.15
N ASN A 197 8.44 7.18 -18.62
CA ASN A 197 7.09 6.94 -19.11
C ASN A 197 6.05 7.67 -18.23
N PHE A 198 5.03 8.26 -18.88
CA PHE A 198 3.93 8.93 -18.18
C PHE A 198 3.21 8.02 -17.17
N MET A 199 2.93 6.77 -17.56
CA MET A 199 2.24 5.80 -16.71
C MET A 199 3.05 5.50 -15.46
N TYR A 200 4.35 5.22 -15.62
CA TYR A 200 5.24 4.87 -14.52
C TYR A 200 5.37 6.04 -13.56
N LYS A 201 5.66 7.23 -14.09
CA LYS A 201 5.85 8.43 -13.27
C LYS A 201 4.55 8.88 -12.58
N TRP A 202 3.50 9.16 -13.35
CA TRP A 202 2.35 9.88 -12.82
C TRP A 202 1.30 8.98 -12.20
N VAL A 203 1.11 7.78 -12.75
CA VAL A 203 0.08 6.86 -12.24
C VAL A 203 0.68 5.95 -11.18
N TYR A 204 1.76 5.24 -11.48
CA TYR A 204 2.33 4.26 -10.56
C TYR A 204 3.08 4.93 -9.40
N LEU A 205 4.03 5.82 -9.70
CA LEU A 205 4.86 6.44 -8.67
C LEU A 205 4.16 7.60 -7.97
N VAL A 206 3.54 8.54 -8.68
CA VAL A 206 2.92 9.71 -8.02
C VAL A 206 1.52 9.39 -7.51
N PHE A 207 0.57 9.03 -8.36
CA PHE A 207 -0.84 8.95 -7.95
C PHE A 207 -1.08 7.95 -6.83
N PHE A 208 -0.68 6.68 -7.00
CA PHE A 208 -0.92 5.66 -5.98
C PHE A 208 -0.22 5.98 -4.65
N ASN A 209 1.04 6.42 -4.68
CA ASN A 209 1.77 6.72 -3.44
C ASN A 209 1.24 7.97 -2.73
N MET A 210 0.75 8.99 -3.46
CA MET A 210 0.16 10.17 -2.83
C MET A 210 -1.17 9.87 -2.13
N LEU A 211 -1.87 8.77 -2.45
CA LEU A 211 -3.02 8.31 -1.67
C LEU A 211 -2.61 7.96 -0.24
N TRP A 212 -1.51 7.21 -0.08
CA TRP A 212 -0.85 6.89 1.20
C TRP A 212 -0.12 8.08 1.84
N VAL A 213 -0.28 9.29 1.31
CA VAL A 213 0.12 10.54 1.99
C VAL A 213 -1.11 11.31 2.44
N PHE A 214 -1.99 11.65 1.50
CA PHE A 214 -3.10 12.54 1.81
C PHE A 214 -4.20 11.88 2.66
N ILE A 215 -4.47 10.59 2.46
CA ILE A 215 -5.51 9.90 3.22
C ILE A 215 -5.07 9.64 4.68
N PRO A 216 -3.82 9.21 4.94
CA PRO A 216 -3.30 9.15 6.31
C PRO A 216 -3.33 10.50 7.03
N LEU A 217 -2.95 11.60 6.35
CA LEU A 217 -3.06 12.94 6.94
C LEU A 217 -4.51 13.32 7.25
N TYR A 218 -5.45 12.96 6.38
CA TYR A 218 -6.88 13.14 6.64
C TYR A 218 -7.37 12.29 7.83
N ALA A 219 -6.93 11.03 7.94
CA ALA A 219 -7.25 10.15 9.06
C ALA A 219 -6.77 10.75 10.40
N ILE A 220 -5.54 11.27 10.45
CA ILE A 220 -5.00 11.98 11.60
C ILE A 220 -5.87 13.19 11.93
N TRP A 221 -6.23 14.00 10.94
CA TRP A 221 -7.06 15.19 11.15
C TRP A 221 -8.43 14.84 11.74
N VAL A 222 -9.12 13.82 11.21
CA VAL A 222 -10.41 13.34 11.74
C VAL A 222 -10.24 12.85 13.19
N ALA A 223 -9.25 12.00 13.43
CA ALA A 223 -9.02 11.41 14.75
C ALA A 223 -8.70 12.47 15.82
N VAL A 224 -7.83 13.43 15.49
CA VAL A 224 -7.45 14.53 16.39
C VAL A 224 -8.65 15.43 16.67
N LYS A 225 -9.47 15.72 15.66
CA LYS A 225 -10.69 16.52 15.84
C LYS A 225 -11.64 15.83 16.83
N ASP A 226 -11.93 14.55 16.64
CA ASP A 226 -12.83 13.81 17.52
C ASP A 226 -12.31 13.73 18.97
N ILE A 227 -10.99 13.57 19.15
CA ILE A 227 -10.34 13.59 20.47
C ILE A 227 -10.48 14.98 21.14
N ASN A 228 -10.26 16.06 20.38
CA ASN A 228 -10.38 17.43 20.90
C ASN A 228 -11.83 17.78 21.27
N ASP A 229 -12.80 17.34 20.47
CA ASP A 229 -14.22 17.53 20.76
C ASP A 229 -14.61 16.82 22.06
N ALA A 230 -14.11 15.59 22.28
CA ALA A 230 -14.32 14.85 23.51
C ALA A 230 -13.72 15.56 24.76
N PHE A 231 -12.54 16.16 24.64
CA PHE A 231 -11.95 16.94 25.74
C PHE A 231 -12.74 18.22 26.03
N THR A 232 -13.23 18.90 25.00
CA THR A 232 -14.06 20.10 25.14
C THR A 232 -15.37 19.79 25.89
N VAL A 233 -16.03 18.67 25.55
CA VAL A 233 -17.22 18.20 26.26
C VAL A 233 -16.89 17.87 27.72
N ARG A 234 -15.78 17.15 27.98
CA ARG A 234 -15.35 16.82 29.34
C ARG A 234 -15.14 18.06 30.20
N ASP A 235 -14.50 19.09 29.66
CA ASP A 235 -14.20 20.31 30.39
C ASP A 235 -15.48 21.14 30.66
N THR A 236 -16.42 21.14 29.71
CA THR A 236 -17.75 21.76 29.88
C THR A 236 -18.54 21.07 31.00
N VAL A 237 -18.55 19.74 31.02
CA VAL A 237 -19.22 18.96 32.08
C VAL A 237 -18.58 19.23 33.44
N LYS A 238 -17.25 19.23 33.54
CA LYS A 238 -16.54 19.55 34.79
C LYS A 238 -16.86 20.97 35.28
N ALA A 239 -16.93 21.94 34.38
CA ALA A 239 -17.27 23.32 34.74
C ALA A 239 -18.72 23.44 35.24
N ALA A 240 -19.66 22.72 34.64
CA ALA A 240 -21.05 22.67 35.09
C ALA A 240 -21.20 21.99 36.46
N SER A 241 -20.45 20.92 36.73
CA SER A 241 -20.45 20.23 38.02
C SER A 241 -19.89 21.06 39.16
N LYS A 242 -18.95 21.98 38.90
CA LYS A 242 -18.41 22.90 39.92
C LYS A 242 -19.35 24.05 40.29
N LYS A 243 -20.39 24.30 39.48
CA LYS A 243 -21.39 25.35 39.70
C LYS A 243 -22.63 24.87 40.46
N LYS A 244 -22.73 23.55 40.72
CA LYS A 244 -23.74 22.94 41.60
C LYS A 244 -23.13 22.71 42.97
#